data_AF-A0A0J6YKM0-F1
#
_entry.id   AF-A0A0J6YKM0-F1
#
_cell.length_a   1.000
_cell.length_b   1.000
_cell.length_c   1.000
_cell.angle_alpha   90.00
_cell.angle_beta   90.00
_cell.angle_gamma   90.00
#
_symmetry.space_group_name_H-M   'P 1'
#
loop_
_entity.id
_entity.type
_entity.pdbx_description
1 polymer ?
#
loop_
_entity_poly.entity_id
_entity_poly.type
_entity_poly.pdbx_seq_one_letter_code
_entity_poly.pdbx_strand_id
1 'polypeptide(L)'
;MSREEQHVKVVWHDEECLVQGSAADIPPTSGEAFSMLVDFCLLHELGTQFLASFAAALTFPTHNHYKVAIELPVPDNAKDSTGPPPAQQDATDEWAVLNEQLPYYVTLSCNYAVVISSLCGSFWEPSVPCNLVSAWLHPVLKEIPRKREIVDSPGRYTEFLALICGFRRPPIFALWIGAAISGLVPKILNLVGGGTPPLDPNGFPWTGCPQSFMDLAGSGPYFGQHSGESMVERVDAWRLLYLPVVEPDGLYYESFPFSPWQPVGFTKDKNCVFRVRAHESCPRHRLVYEYWTWQLPNGSTIHDNGLQSSEPRSYPETELLPPRSVDPVIPLSDQEASREEATEVFRWVLANHEGKPASEPIYYDDWIADCDYSDGSLQESAAGDTCSMPDTSNQGRLSIVEWMDGVEIS
;
A
#
# COMPACT_ATOMS: atom_id res chain seq x y z
N MET A 1 14.25 11.74 -34.81
CA MET A 1 15.17 11.62 -33.67
C MET A 1 14.50 10.70 -32.68
N SER A 2 14.91 9.43 -32.63
CA SER A 2 14.29 8.40 -31.80
C SER A 2 14.65 8.64 -30.33
N ARG A 3 13.63 8.68 -29.48
CA ARG A 3 13.77 8.68 -28.02
C ARG A 3 14.02 7.24 -27.61
N GLU A 4 15.20 6.95 -27.07
CA GLU A 4 15.50 5.68 -26.39
C GLU A 4 14.67 5.63 -25.10
N GLU A 5 13.78 4.65 -25.00
CA GLU A 5 13.11 4.27 -23.76
C GLU A 5 14.14 3.59 -22.84
N GLN A 6 14.49 4.23 -21.74
CA GLN A 6 15.32 3.62 -20.70
C GLN A 6 14.46 2.61 -19.91
N HIS A 7 14.47 1.36 -20.35
CA HIS A 7 14.02 0.25 -19.52
C HIS A 7 14.99 0.08 -18.35
N VAL A 8 14.53 0.35 -17.12
CA VAL A 8 15.26 -0.04 -15.90
C VAL A 8 15.18 -1.57 -15.79
N LYS A 9 16.21 -2.24 -16.32
CA LYS A 9 16.38 -3.69 -16.20
C LYS A 9 17.07 -3.98 -14.88
N VAL A 10 16.35 -4.51 -13.90
CA VAL A 10 16.97 -5.08 -12.70
C VAL A 10 17.62 -6.39 -13.13
N VAL A 11 18.93 -6.35 -13.38
CA VAL A 11 19.75 -7.53 -13.64
C VAL A 11 20.26 -8.01 -12.29
N TRP A 12 19.74 -9.14 -11.81
CA TRP A 12 20.35 -9.88 -10.72
C TRP A 12 21.68 -10.43 -11.24
N HIS A 13 22.77 -9.84 -10.79
CA HIS A 13 24.09 -10.45 -10.95
C HIS A 13 24.24 -11.44 -9.82
N ASP A 14 24.36 -12.73 -10.16
CA ASP A 14 25.03 -13.67 -9.28
C ASP A 14 26.47 -13.16 -9.15
N GLU A 15 26.78 -12.45 -8.07
CA GLU A 15 28.17 -12.31 -7.69
C GLU A 15 28.69 -13.73 -7.48
N GLU A 16 29.63 -14.15 -8.33
CA GLU A 16 30.31 -15.43 -8.19
C GLU A 16 30.76 -15.56 -6.74
N CYS A 17 30.16 -16.53 -6.05
CA CYS A 17 30.50 -16.88 -4.69
C CYS A 17 31.97 -17.33 -4.66
N LEU A 18 32.88 -16.37 -4.42
CA LEU A 18 34.29 -16.63 -4.19
C LEU A 18 34.46 -17.15 -2.77
N VAL A 19 33.98 -18.36 -2.53
CA VAL A 19 34.41 -19.17 -1.40
C VAL A 19 35.04 -20.43 -1.95
N GLN A 20 36.37 -20.40 -2.12
CA GLN A 20 37.17 -21.61 -2.23
C GLN A 20 37.13 -22.33 -0.87
N GLY A 21 36.11 -23.15 -0.67
CA GLY A 21 35.91 -24.04 0.47
C GLY A 21 35.62 -25.47 0.01
N SER A 22 36.27 -26.42 0.66
CA SER A 22 36.16 -27.89 0.54
C SER A 22 34.75 -28.43 0.19
N ALA A 23 34.69 -29.38 -0.76
CA ALA A 23 33.54 -30.20 -1.15
C ALA A 23 32.22 -29.42 -1.22
N ALA A 24 31.89 -28.91 -2.42
CA ALA A 24 30.67 -28.15 -2.67
C ALA A 24 29.42 -28.96 -2.26
N ASP A 25 28.94 -28.72 -1.05
CA ASP A 25 27.63 -29.15 -0.60
C ASP A 25 26.62 -28.50 -1.55
N ILE A 26 25.84 -29.35 -2.23
CA ILE A 26 24.76 -28.90 -3.10
C ILE A 26 23.80 -28.12 -2.19
N PRO A 27 23.47 -26.86 -2.50
CA PRO A 27 22.55 -26.09 -1.69
C PRO A 27 21.21 -26.83 -1.60
N PRO A 28 20.55 -26.83 -0.43
CA PRO A 28 19.28 -27.52 -0.27
C PRO A 28 18.25 -26.96 -1.26
N THR A 29 17.34 -27.82 -1.71
CA THR A 29 16.16 -27.36 -2.45
C THR A 29 15.30 -26.45 -1.56
N SER A 30 14.43 -25.62 -2.16
CA SER A 30 13.54 -24.72 -1.38
C SER A 30 12.73 -25.48 -0.32
N GLY A 31 12.26 -26.69 -0.63
CA GLY A 31 11.50 -27.51 0.32
C GLY A 31 12.36 -28.09 1.44
N GLU A 32 13.60 -28.50 1.15
CA GLU A 32 14.54 -28.96 2.16
C GLU A 32 14.98 -27.81 3.07
N ALA A 33 15.27 -26.64 2.51
CA ALA A 33 15.62 -25.44 3.27
C ALA A 33 14.47 -25.00 4.20
N PHE A 34 13.23 -25.03 3.71
CA PHE A 34 12.06 -24.75 4.54
C PHE A 34 11.91 -25.78 5.67
N SER A 35 12.10 -27.07 5.37
CA SER A 35 12.01 -28.13 6.39
C SER A 35 13.07 -27.98 7.48
N MET A 36 14.32 -27.65 7.09
CA MET A 36 15.38 -27.35 8.05
C MET A 36 15.06 -26.14 8.93
N LEU A 37 14.45 -25.09 8.36
CA LEU A 37 14.02 -23.91 9.10
C LEU A 37 12.90 -24.24 10.09
N VAL A 38 11.93 -25.06 9.68
CA VAL A 38 10.85 -25.57 10.53
C VAL A 38 11.42 -26.40 11.69
N ASP A 39 12.32 -27.34 11.42
CA ASP A 39 12.96 -28.16 12.45
C ASP A 39 13.72 -27.30 13.47
N PHE A 40 14.42 -26.27 13.00
CA PHE A 40 15.08 -25.29 13.87
C PHE A 40 14.07 -24.54 14.75
N CYS A 41 12.99 -24.02 14.16
CA CYS A 41 11.96 -23.30 14.90
C CYS A 41 11.25 -24.17 15.94
N LEU A 42 11.04 -25.46 15.65
CA LEU A 42 10.47 -26.43 16.59
C LEU A 42 11.46 -26.76 17.72
N LEU A 43 12.74 -26.96 17.39
CA LEU A 43 13.78 -27.26 18.38
C LEU A 43 13.94 -26.14 19.41
N HIS A 44 13.78 -24.88 18.98
CA HIS A 44 13.92 -23.70 19.82
C HIS A 44 12.58 -23.12 20.31
N GLU A 45 11.47 -23.83 20.10
CA GLU A 45 10.12 -23.42 20.54
C GLU A 45 9.73 -22.00 20.09
N LEU A 46 10.16 -21.59 18.88
CA LEU A 46 9.99 -20.21 18.39
C LEU A 46 8.53 -19.86 18.07
N GLY A 47 7.66 -20.87 17.89
CA GLY A 47 6.21 -20.69 17.74
C GLY A 47 5.82 -19.60 16.74
N THR A 48 5.06 -18.60 17.19
CA THR A 48 4.59 -17.48 16.35
C THR A 48 5.72 -16.53 15.90
N GLN A 49 6.91 -16.58 16.51
CA GLN A 49 8.05 -15.77 16.09
C GLN A 49 8.53 -16.13 14.69
N PHE A 50 8.35 -17.39 14.26
CA PHE A 50 8.65 -17.81 12.89
C PHE A 50 7.82 -17.04 11.86
N LEU A 51 6.50 -16.98 12.05
CA LEU A 51 5.61 -16.26 11.14
C LEU A 51 5.85 -14.74 11.19
N ALA A 52 6.13 -14.21 12.38
CA ALA A 52 6.44 -12.80 12.59
C ALA A 52 7.76 -12.38 11.93
N SER A 53 8.81 -13.21 12.04
CA SER A 53 10.11 -12.98 11.41
C SER A 53 10.04 -13.15 9.89
N PHE A 54 9.28 -14.14 9.40
CA PHE A 54 8.99 -14.27 7.98
C PHE A 54 8.32 -13.01 7.43
N ALA A 55 7.26 -12.52 8.11
CA ALA A 55 6.59 -11.29 7.72
C ALA A 55 7.51 -10.06 7.74
N ALA A 56 8.43 -9.96 8.71
CA ALA A 56 9.45 -8.92 8.74
C ALA A 56 10.42 -9.04 7.55
N ALA A 57 10.86 -10.25 7.21
CA ALA A 57 11.72 -10.47 6.05
C ALA A 57 11.06 -10.05 4.72
N LEU A 58 9.73 -10.17 4.60
CA LEU A 58 8.99 -9.69 3.42
C LEU A 58 9.04 -8.16 3.23
N THR A 59 9.42 -7.39 4.26
CA THR A 59 9.55 -5.93 4.13
C THR A 59 10.96 -5.48 3.77
N PHE A 60 11.96 -6.37 3.82
CA PHE A 60 13.37 -6.01 3.63
C PHE A 60 13.68 -5.41 2.25
N PRO A 61 13.12 -5.89 1.13
CA PRO A 61 13.31 -5.23 -0.16
C PRO A 61 12.77 -3.79 -0.17
N THR A 62 11.68 -3.53 0.57
CA THR A 62 11.11 -2.19 0.73
C THR A 62 12.03 -1.28 1.55
N HIS A 63 12.62 -1.80 2.64
CA HIS A 63 13.68 -1.10 3.38
C HIS A 63 14.85 -0.70 2.47
N ASN A 64 15.34 -1.63 1.66
CA ASN A 64 16.43 -1.36 0.73
C ASN A 64 16.08 -0.31 -0.33
N HIS A 65 14.85 -0.33 -0.86
CA HIS A 65 14.40 0.68 -1.81
C HIS A 65 14.38 2.08 -1.17
N TYR A 66 13.72 2.24 -0.02
CA TYR A 66 13.59 3.52 0.68
C TYR A 66 14.82 3.94 1.49
N LYS A 67 15.89 3.13 1.47
CA LYS A 67 17.14 3.38 2.23
C LYS A 67 16.88 3.56 3.73
N VAL A 68 15.93 2.80 4.26
CA VAL A 68 15.60 2.78 5.69
C VAL A 68 16.32 1.61 6.33
N ALA A 69 17.09 1.87 7.39
CA ALA A 69 17.75 0.81 8.14
C ALA A 69 16.73 -0.19 8.71
N ILE A 70 17.09 -1.46 8.73
CA ILE A 70 16.29 -2.49 9.40
C ILE A 70 16.66 -2.45 10.89
N GLU A 71 15.65 -2.27 11.73
CA GLU A 71 15.76 -2.21 13.18
C GLU A 71 14.92 -3.32 13.79
N LEU A 72 15.57 -4.35 14.32
CA LEU A 72 14.90 -5.52 14.89
C LEU A 72 14.74 -5.38 16.40
N PRO A 73 13.68 -5.97 16.99
CA PRO A 73 13.52 -6.04 18.44
C PRO A 73 14.72 -6.74 19.08
N VAL A 74 15.15 -6.24 20.24
CA VAL A 74 16.18 -6.92 21.04
C VAL A 74 15.67 -8.32 21.41
N PRO A 75 16.45 -9.40 21.19
CA PRO A 75 16.09 -10.73 21.66
C PRO A 75 15.92 -10.72 23.17
N ASP A 76 14.76 -11.14 23.67
CA ASP A 76 14.56 -11.33 25.10
C ASP A 76 15.02 -12.76 25.47
N ASN A 77 15.98 -12.86 26.38
CA ASN A 77 16.46 -14.14 26.92
C ASN A 77 15.49 -14.75 27.96
N ALA A 78 14.22 -14.33 27.92
CA ALA A 78 13.21 -14.75 28.86
C ALA A 78 12.90 -16.25 28.71
N LYS A 79 13.59 -17.06 29.51
CA LYS A 79 13.25 -18.45 29.85
C LYS A 79 11.88 -18.60 30.55
N ASP A 80 11.08 -17.53 30.63
CA ASP A 80 9.88 -17.39 31.45
C ASP A 80 8.63 -16.98 30.64
N SER A 81 8.53 -17.37 29.36
CA SER A 81 7.26 -17.30 28.64
C SER A 81 6.29 -18.36 29.20
N THR A 82 5.51 -17.95 30.20
CA THR A 82 4.51 -18.79 30.91
C THR A 82 3.21 -18.99 30.11
N GLY A 83 3.23 -18.80 28.79
CA GLY A 83 2.11 -19.10 27.92
C GLY A 83 2.06 -20.59 27.58
N PRO A 84 0.88 -21.22 27.47
CA PRO A 84 0.80 -22.56 26.90
C PRO A 84 1.39 -22.52 25.48
N PRO A 85 2.32 -23.42 25.12
CA PRO A 85 2.80 -23.49 23.74
C PRO A 85 1.60 -23.74 22.82
N PRO A 86 1.55 -23.12 21.62
CA PRO A 86 0.56 -23.51 20.62
C PRO A 86 0.65 -25.03 20.43
N ALA A 87 -0.50 -25.69 20.23
CA ALA A 87 -0.49 -27.13 20.00
C ALA A 87 0.42 -27.40 18.80
N GLN A 88 1.45 -28.22 19.00
CA GLN A 88 2.52 -28.43 18.03
C GLN A 88 2.00 -28.85 16.64
N GLN A 89 0.83 -29.51 16.61
CA GLN A 89 0.15 -29.95 15.41
C GLN A 89 -0.53 -28.82 14.62
N ASP A 90 -1.16 -27.85 15.31
CA ASP A 90 -1.79 -26.69 14.65
C ASP A 90 -0.73 -25.78 14.00
N ALA A 91 0.44 -25.62 14.67
CA ALA A 91 1.57 -24.87 14.12
C ALA A 91 2.15 -25.52 12.86
N THR A 92 2.29 -26.84 12.82
CA THR A 92 2.81 -27.55 11.64
C THR A 92 1.88 -27.46 10.43
N ASP A 93 0.56 -27.48 10.65
CA ASP A 93 -0.41 -27.33 9.56
C ASP A 93 -0.38 -25.91 8.96
N GLU A 94 -0.30 -24.88 9.80
CA GLU A 94 -0.13 -23.49 9.35
C GLU A 94 1.17 -23.29 8.55
N TRP A 95 2.27 -23.90 8.99
CA TRP A 95 3.56 -23.76 8.30
C TRP A 95 3.61 -24.53 6.99
N ALA A 96 2.89 -25.65 6.88
CA ALA A 96 2.73 -26.36 5.61
C ALA A 96 1.99 -25.50 4.57
N VAL A 97 0.90 -24.83 4.98
CA VAL A 97 0.19 -23.87 4.11
C VAL A 97 1.10 -22.71 3.71
N LEU A 98 1.91 -22.20 4.64
CA LEU A 98 2.89 -21.15 4.33
C LEU A 98 3.88 -21.60 3.26
N ASN A 99 4.40 -22.82 3.35
CA ASN A 99 5.34 -23.36 2.36
C ASN A 99 4.72 -23.41 0.95
N GLU A 100 3.45 -23.82 0.86
CA GLU A 100 2.72 -23.84 -0.41
C GLU A 100 2.52 -22.43 -1.00
N GLN A 101 2.34 -21.42 -0.14
CA GLN A 101 2.14 -20.02 -0.53
C GLN A 101 3.42 -19.19 -0.59
N LEU A 102 4.56 -19.78 -0.29
CA LEU A 102 5.85 -19.09 -0.23
C LEU A 102 6.17 -18.33 -1.54
N PRO A 103 5.96 -18.90 -2.76
CA PRO A 103 6.23 -18.19 -4.01
C PRO A 103 5.42 -16.88 -4.15
N TYR A 104 4.17 -16.87 -3.68
CA TYR A 104 3.33 -15.68 -3.70
C TYR A 104 3.88 -14.58 -2.78
N TYR A 105 4.19 -14.91 -1.52
CA TYR A 105 4.70 -13.93 -0.56
C TYR A 105 6.07 -13.39 -0.98
N VAL A 106 6.96 -14.25 -1.49
CA VAL A 106 8.26 -13.84 -2.01
C VAL A 106 8.08 -12.91 -3.21
N THR A 107 7.19 -13.24 -4.15
CA THR A 107 6.88 -12.36 -5.28
C THR A 107 6.37 -11.00 -4.82
N LEU A 108 5.44 -10.98 -3.86
CA LEU A 108 4.89 -9.76 -3.29
C LEU A 108 6.01 -8.89 -2.69
N SER A 109 6.92 -9.51 -1.92
CA SER A 109 8.09 -8.85 -1.32
C SER A 109 9.05 -8.28 -2.35
N CYS A 110 9.24 -8.96 -3.50
CA CYS A 110 10.07 -8.46 -4.59
C CYS A 110 9.53 -7.18 -5.24
N ASN A 111 8.22 -6.90 -5.11
CA ASN A 111 7.63 -5.65 -5.57
C ASN A 111 7.41 -4.68 -4.39
N TYR A 112 8.45 -3.89 -4.09
CA TYR A 112 8.40 -2.91 -3.01
C TYR A 112 7.27 -1.87 -3.19
N ALA A 113 6.90 -1.53 -4.43
CA ALA A 113 5.86 -0.55 -4.73
C ALA A 113 4.49 -1.08 -4.32
N VAL A 114 4.21 -2.36 -4.62
CA VAL A 114 3.00 -3.03 -4.12
C VAL A 114 2.98 -3.11 -2.59
N VAL A 115 4.10 -3.48 -1.94
CA VAL A 115 4.17 -3.58 -0.47
C VAL A 115 3.89 -2.23 0.18
N ILE A 116 4.60 -1.18 -0.22
CA ILE A 116 4.45 0.14 0.39
C ILE A 116 3.08 0.76 0.09
N SER A 117 2.57 0.60 -1.13
CA SER A 117 1.25 1.08 -1.54
C SER A 117 0.14 0.39 -0.75
N SER A 118 0.25 -0.92 -0.52
CA SER A 118 -0.72 -1.70 0.28
C SER A 118 -0.72 -1.29 1.75
N LEU A 119 0.47 -1.08 2.33
CA LEU A 119 0.60 -0.57 3.70
C LEU A 119 0.00 0.84 3.82
N CYS A 120 0.34 1.76 2.93
CA CYS A 120 -0.22 3.11 2.92
C CYS A 120 -1.74 3.12 2.68
N GLY A 121 -2.27 2.23 1.83
CA GLY A 121 -3.70 2.07 1.55
C GLY A 121 -4.54 1.65 2.77
N SER A 122 -3.91 1.24 3.87
CA SER A 122 -4.60 1.00 5.15
C SER A 122 -5.15 2.29 5.77
N PHE A 123 -4.56 3.43 5.44
CA PHE A 123 -5.02 4.75 5.84
C PHE A 123 -6.06 5.34 4.89
N TRP A 124 -6.28 4.73 3.72
CA TRP A 124 -7.29 5.20 2.78
C TRP A 124 -8.70 4.70 3.16
N GLU A 125 -9.71 5.51 2.86
CA GLU A 125 -11.12 5.26 3.13
C GLU A 125 -12.00 5.70 1.94
N PRO A 126 -12.78 4.79 1.32
CA PRO A 126 -13.59 5.09 0.14
C PRO A 126 -14.52 6.30 0.25
N SER A 127 -15.11 6.54 1.42
CA SER A 127 -16.08 7.62 1.63
C SER A 127 -15.45 8.99 1.86
N VAL A 128 -14.12 9.07 1.98
CA VAL A 128 -13.41 10.33 2.24
C VAL A 128 -13.00 10.96 0.91
N PRO A 129 -13.56 12.13 0.55
CA PRO A 129 -13.11 12.87 -0.62
C PRO A 129 -11.77 13.57 -0.40
N CYS A 130 -11.11 13.93 -1.49
CA CYS A 130 -9.79 14.58 -1.51
C CYS A 130 -9.68 15.84 -0.64
N ASN A 131 -10.76 16.60 -0.45
CA ASN A 131 -10.75 17.81 0.37
C ASN A 131 -10.88 17.55 1.89
N LEU A 132 -11.12 16.30 2.32
CA LEU A 132 -11.29 15.94 3.74
C LEU A 132 -10.15 15.06 4.29
N VAL A 133 -9.09 14.86 3.51
CA VAL A 133 -7.96 13.99 3.85
C VAL A 133 -7.25 14.43 5.13
N SER A 134 -6.98 15.73 5.31
CA SER A 134 -6.35 16.23 6.54
C SER A 134 -7.17 15.88 7.78
N ALA A 135 -8.50 16.01 7.71
CA ALA A 135 -9.38 15.68 8.82
C ALA A 135 -9.40 14.18 9.13
N TRP A 136 -9.36 13.36 8.08
CA TRP A 136 -9.31 11.90 8.22
C TRP A 136 -7.99 11.39 8.81
N LEU A 137 -6.86 11.95 8.39
CA LEU A 137 -5.53 11.53 8.87
C LEU A 137 -5.15 12.14 10.23
N HIS A 138 -5.83 13.22 10.67
CA HIS A 138 -5.48 13.92 11.90
C HIS A 138 -5.46 13.03 13.16
N PRO A 139 -6.46 12.15 13.42
CA PRO A 139 -6.48 11.35 14.63
C PRO A 139 -5.27 10.43 14.73
N VAL A 140 -4.90 9.77 13.62
CA VAL A 140 -3.79 8.84 13.61
C VAL A 140 -2.44 9.56 13.62
N LEU A 141 -2.28 10.66 12.88
CA LEU A 141 -0.99 11.34 12.77
C LEU A 141 -0.69 12.34 13.91
N LYS A 142 -1.71 12.90 14.56
CA LYS A 142 -1.53 14.02 15.51
C LYS A 142 -2.12 13.77 16.89
N GLU A 143 -3.23 13.04 17.02
CA GLU A 143 -3.90 12.83 18.31
C GLU A 143 -3.40 11.60 19.06
N ILE A 144 -3.47 10.42 18.42
CA ILE A 144 -3.06 9.13 19.00
C ILE A 144 -1.60 9.17 19.50
N PRO A 145 -0.61 9.68 18.72
CA PRO A 145 0.79 9.70 19.17
C PRO A 145 1.02 10.56 20.42
N ARG A 146 0.11 11.49 20.73
CA ARG A 146 0.22 12.41 21.88
C ARG A 146 -0.47 11.88 23.15
N LYS A 147 -1.18 10.74 23.07
CA LYS A 147 -1.81 10.14 24.25
C LYS A 147 -0.73 9.61 25.20
N ARG A 148 -0.86 9.90 26.50
CA ARG A 148 0.12 9.49 27.53
C ARG A 148 0.44 7.99 27.48
N GLU A 149 -0.59 7.16 27.31
CA GLU A 149 -0.46 5.70 27.20
C GLU A 149 0.45 5.25 26.06
N ILE A 150 0.55 6.05 25.00
CA ILE A 150 1.40 5.81 23.82
C ILE A 150 2.79 6.41 24.03
N VAL A 151 2.87 7.65 24.52
CA VAL A 151 4.14 8.37 24.73
C VAL A 151 5.02 7.69 25.78
N ASP A 152 4.44 7.17 26.85
CA ASP A 152 5.16 6.63 27.99
C ASP A 152 5.74 5.22 27.72
N SER A 153 5.56 4.66 26.52
CA SER A 153 5.98 3.29 26.17
C SER A 153 6.63 3.24 24.78
N PRO A 154 7.97 3.12 24.69
CA PRO A 154 8.66 3.00 23.41
C PRO A 154 8.08 1.88 22.54
N GLY A 155 7.93 2.12 21.23
CA GLY A 155 7.39 1.14 20.28
C GLY A 155 5.87 0.92 20.32
N ARG A 156 5.18 1.34 21.37
CA ARG A 156 3.73 1.09 21.55
C ARG A 156 2.86 1.74 20.48
N TYR A 157 3.27 2.90 19.96
CA TYR A 157 2.57 3.53 18.84
C TYR A 157 2.62 2.65 17.58
N THR A 158 3.78 2.07 17.30
CA THR A 158 4.00 1.17 16.16
C THR A 158 3.17 -0.11 16.28
N GLU A 159 3.12 -0.72 17.47
CA GLU A 159 2.27 -1.87 17.75
C GLU A 159 0.78 -1.55 17.55
N PHE A 160 0.34 -0.41 18.08
CA PHE A 160 -1.03 0.06 17.95
C PHE A 160 -1.42 0.28 16.48
N LEU A 161 -0.53 0.86 15.67
CA LEU A 161 -0.74 1.02 14.24
C LEU A 161 -0.84 -0.32 13.52
N ALA A 162 0.05 -1.27 13.83
CA ALA A 162 0.01 -2.59 13.21
C ALA A 162 -1.32 -3.31 13.48
N LEU A 163 -1.83 -3.20 14.71
CA LEU A 163 -3.14 -3.74 15.08
C LEU A 163 -4.29 -3.04 14.35
N ILE A 164 -4.38 -1.71 14.41
CA ILE A 164 -5.47 -0.96 13.76
C ILE A 164 -5.48 -1.21 12.25
N CYS A 165 -4.32 -1.07 11.61
CA CYS A 165 -4.23 -1.21 10.17
C CYS A 165 -4.43 -2.68 9.74
N GLY A 166 -3.96 -3.63 10.55
CA GLY A 166 -4.26 -5.05 10.40
C GLY A 166 -5.76 -5.36 10.49
N PHE A 167 -6.48 -4.78 11.44
CA PHE A 167 -7.93 -4.95 11.55
C PHE A 167 -8.70 -4.25 10.42
N ARG A 168 -8.23 -3.09 9.96
CA ARG A 168 -8.80 -2.40 8.78
C ARG A 168 -8.58 -3.20 7.50
N ARG A 169 -7.45 -3.90 7.39
CA ARG A 169 -7.03 -4.65 6.19
C ARG A 169 -6.50 -6.05 6.56
N PRO A 170 -7.37 -6.99 6.96
CA PRO A 170 -6.94 -8.33 7.40
C PRO A 170 -6.04 -9.10 6.42
N PRO A 171 -6.23 -9.04 5.09
CA PRO A 171 -5.36 -9.75 4.14
C PRO A 171 -3.88 -9.36 4.21
N ILE A 172 -3.55 -8.15 4.68
CA ILE A 172 -2.17 -7.63 4.79
C ILE A 172 -1.75 -7.43 6.25
N PHE A 173 -2.47 -8.00 7.21
CA PHE A 173 -2.12 -7.85 8.62
C PHE A 173 -0.71 -8.39 8.92
N ALA A 174 -0.33 -9.53 8.33
CA ALA A 174 1.03 -10.05 8.46
C ALA A 174 2.09 -9.02 8.01
N LEU A 175 1.87 -8.32 6.89
CA LEU A 175 2.79 -7.27 6.42
C LEU A 175 2.89 -6.10 7.42
N TRP A 176 1.79 -5.74 8.09
CA TRP A 176 1.82 -4.71 9.14
C TRP A 176 2.62 -5.13 10.37
N ILE A 177 2.49 -6.40 10.79
CA ILE A 177 3.34 -6.97 11.84
C ILE A 177 4.80 -6.95 11.41
N GLY A 178 5.09 -7.37 10.17
CA GLY A 178 6.44 -7.33 9.60
C GLY A 178 7.04 -5.93 9.58
N ALA A 179 6.28 -4.94 9.09
CA ALA A 179 6.69 -3.53 9.04
C ALA A 179 6.94 -2.95 10.43
N ALA A 180 6.11 -3.32 11.42
CA ALA A 180 6.30 -2.93 12.80
C ALA A 180 7.59 -3.52 13.36
N ILE A 181 7.82 -4.82 13.18
CA ILE A 181 9.02 -5.52 13.66
C ILE A 181 10.28 -4.97 13.01
N SER A 182 10.28 -4.74 11.69
CA SER A 182 11.47 -4.33 10.93
C SER A 182 11.81 -2.84 11.06
N GLY A 183 10.90 -2.02 11.59
CA GLY A 183 11.10 -0.57 11.74
C GLY A 183 10.66 0.26 10.54
N LEU A 184 9.81 -0.28 9.65
CA LEU A 184 9.36 0.43 8.45
C LEU A 184 8.27 1.48 8.73
N VAL A 185 7.54 1.34 9.85
CA VAL A 185 6.34 2.14 10.15
C VAL A 185 6.55 3.66 10.12
N PRO A 186 7.64 4.25 10.65
CA PRO A 186 7.88 5.69 10.53
C PRO A 186 7.93 6.17 9.08
N LYS A 187 8.49 5.36 8.16
CA LYS A 187 8.52 5.71 6.74
C LYS A 187 7.13 5.71 6.13
N ILE A 188 6.29 4.72 6.49
CA ILE A 188 4.90 4.64 6.04
C ILE A 188 4.13 5.89 6.49
N LEU A 189 4.28 6.30 7.76
CA LEU A 189 3.63 7.51 8.29
C LEU A 189 4.10 8.79 7.58
N ASN A 190 5.38 8.89 7.26
CA ASN A 190 5.92 10.02 6.50
C ASN A 190 5.31 10.09 5.09
N LEU A 191 5.19 8.96 4.40
CA LEU A 191 4.58 8.89 3.06
C LEU A 191 3.09 9.25 3.09
N VAL A 192 2.34 8.76 4.09
CA VAL A 192 0.91 9.05 4.24
C VAL A 192 0.66 10.50 4.70
N GLY A 193 1.60 11.10 5.43
CA GLY A 193 1.44 12.43 6.01
C GLY A 193 1.15 13.55 5.02
N GLY A 194 1.63 13.42 3.77
CA GLY A 194 1.36 14.38 2.69
C GLY A 194 -0.02 14.24 2.04
N GLY A 195 -0.79 13.21 2.40
CA GLY A 195 -2.06 12.90 1.74
C GLY A 195 -1.90 12.00 0.51
N THR A 196 -0.77 12.14 -0.22
CA THR A 196 -0.39 11.51 -1.50
C THR A 196 0.58 10.32 -1.36
N PRO A 197 0.18 9.22 -0.69
CA PRO A 197 1.05 8.07 -0.58
C PRO A 197 1.31 7.43 -1.95
N PRO A 198 2.43 6.72 -2.13
CA PRO A 198 2.69 5.96 -3.34
C PRO A 198 1.56 4.97 -3.65
N LEU A 199 1.20 4.88 -4.94
CA LEU A 199 0.19 3.96 -5.46
C LEU A 199 0.78 2.96 -6.44
N ASP A 200 0.31 1.71 -6.38
CA ASP A 200 0.57 0.67 -7.36
C ASP A 200 -0.75 0.00 -7.79
N PRO A 201 -1.09 -0.01 -9.10
CA PRO A 201 -2.35 -0.58 -9.59
C PRO A 201 -2.44 -2.10 -9.41
N ASN A 202 -1.32 -2.79 -9.15
CA ASN A 202 -1.30 -4.22 -8.84
C ASN A 202 -1.53 -4.49 -7.35
N GLY A 203 -1.53 -3.46 -6.51
CA GLY A 203 -1.70 -3.59 -5.08
C GLY A 203 -3.00 -4.26 -4.68
N PHE A 204 -4.14 -3.77 -5.19
CA PHE A 204 -5.46 -4.35 -4.91
C PHE A 204 -5.61 -5.78 -5.46
N PRO A 205 -5.31 -6.05 -6.75
CA PRO A 205 -5.31 -7.41 -7.28
C PRO A 205 -4.56 -8.46 -6.45
N TRP A 206 -3.37 -8.11 -5.96
CA TRP A 206 -2.51 -9.06 -5.25
C TRP A 206 -2.93 -9.23 -3.80
N THR A 207 -3.16 -8.12 -3.10
CA THR A 207 -3.43 -8.16 -1.67
C THR A 207 -4.90 -8.33 -1.33
N GLY A 208 -5.77 -8.18 -2.32
CA GLY A 208 -7.20 -8.04 -2.13
C GLY A 208 -7.59 -6.73 -1.46
N CYS A 209 -6.67 -5.81 -1.12
CA CYS A 209 -6.89 -4.55 -0.41
C CYS A 209 -6.93 -3.33 -1.36
N PRO A 210 -8.11 -2.70 -1.57
CA PRO A 210 -8.22 -1.46 -2.33
C PRO A 210 -7.45 -0.33 -1.66
N GLN A 211 -6.80 0.50 -2.48
CA GLN A 211 -5.83 1.51 -2.09
C GLN A 211 -6.24 2.90 -2.59
N SER A 212 -7.11 2.94 -3.59
CA SER A 212 -7.60 4.17 -4.21
C SER A 212 -9.05 4.04 -4.66
N PHE A 213 -9.68 5.18 -4.97
CA PHE A 213 -11.03 5.19 -5.56
C PHE A 213 -11.09 4.45 -6.90
N MET A 214 -9.98 4.31 -7.61
CA MET A 214 -9.87 3.64 -8.90
C MET A 214 -9.98 2.11 -8.79
N ASP A 215 -9.69 1.55 -7.62
CA ASP A 215 -9.83 0.11 -7.35
C ASP A 215 -11.30 -0.33 -7.20
N LEU A 216 -12.21 0.63 -7.02
CA LEU A 216 -13.64 0.38 -6.82
C LEU A 216 -14.44 0.73 -8.08
N ALA A 217 -15.42 -0.11 -8.43
CA ALA A 217 -16.27 0.11 -9.61
C ALA A 217 -17.39 1.16 -9.39
N GLY A 218 -17.61 1.61 -8.15
CA GLY A 218 -18.79 2.37 -7.75
C GLY A 218 -20.06 1.51 -7.71
N SER A 219 -21.22 2.15 -7.58
CA SER A 219 -22.52 1.47 -7.48
C SER A 219 -23.62 2.21 -8.23
N GLY A 220 -24.67 1.51 -8.67
CA GLY A 220 -25.78 2.11 -9.42
C GLY A 220 -25.41 2.51 -10.86
N PRO A 221 -26.27 3.26 -11.59
CA PRO A 221 -25.94 3.77 -12.91
C PRO A 221 -24.89 4.89 -12.84
N TYR A 222 -24.12 5.10 -13.93
CA TYR A 222 -23.17 6.22 -14.02
C TYR A 222 -23.86 7.59 -14.05
N PHE A 223 -24.98 7.69 -14.77
CA PHE A 223 -25.70 8.94 -14.94
C PHE A 223 -26.99 8.96 -14.12
N GLY A 224 -27.25 10.08 -13.46
CA GLY A 224 -28.44 10.35 -12.67
C GLY A 224 -29.04 11.72 -13.00
N GLN A 225 -30.34 11.87 -12.76
CA GLN A 225 -31.02 13.16 -12.89
C GLN A 225 -30.89 13.94 -11.59
N HIS A 226 -30.25 15.10 -11.64
CA HIS A 226 -30.12 16.02 -10.51
C HIS A 226 -30.64 17.40 -10.89
N SER A 227 -31.69 17.86 -10.20
CA SER A 227 -32.34 19.16 -10.49
C SER A 227 -32.75 19.37 -11.96
N GLY A 228 -33.10 18.28 -12.66
CA GLY A 228 -33.52 18.29 -14.07
C GLY A 228 -32.38 18.29 -15.10
N GLU A 229 -31.12 18.17 -14.66
CA GLU A 229 -29.97 17.95 -15.54
C GLU A 229 -29.41 16.53 -15.34
N SER A 230 -28.94 15.91 -16.44
CA SER A 230 -28.17 14.66 -16.37
C SER A 230 -26.76 14.95 -15.86
N MET A 231 -26.38 14.28 -14.76
CA MET A 231 -25.10 14.44 -14.10
C MET A 231 -24.47 13.08 -13.79
N VAL A 232 -23.14 13.07 -13.70
CA VAL A 232 -22.33 11.92 -13.28
C VAL A 232 -21.41 12.35 -12.14
N GLU A 233 -21.15 11.46 -11.19
CA GLU A 233 -20.16 11.73 -10.15
C GLU A 233 -18.77 11.87 -10.78
N ARG A 234 -17.97 12.85 -10.33
CA ARG A 234 -16.61 13.03 -10.89
C ARG A 234 -15.77 11.78 -10.74
N VAL A 235 -15.89 11.09 -9.61
CA VAL A 235 -15.19 9.82 -9.34
C VAL A 235 -15.48 8.78 -10.42
N ASP A 236 -16.72 8.72 -10.90
CA ASP A 236 -17.17 7.78 -11.92
C ASP A 236 -16.74 8.19 -13.32
N ALA A 237 -16.89 9.47 -13.65
CA ALA A 237 -16.37 10.02 -14.90
C ALA A 237 -14.87 9.75 -15.04
N TRP A 238 -14.12 9.93 -13.94
CA TRP A 238 -12.67 9.79 -13.91
C TRP A 238 -12.21 8.34 -13.99
N ARG A 239 -12.94 7.41 -13.36
CA ARG A 239 -12.73 5.96 -13.60
C ARG A 239 -12.85 5.62 -15.09
N LEU A 240 -13.89 6.11 -15.76
CA LEU A 240 -14.15 5.85 -17.18
C LEU A 240 -13.05 6.42 -18.12
N LEU A 241 -12.38 7.50 -17.72
CA LEU A 241 -11.27 8.09 -18.48
C LEU A 241 -10.03 7.17 -18.50
N TYR A 242 -9.82 6.40 -17.42
CA TYR A 242 -8.67 5.50 -17.30
C TYR A 242 -8.90 4.11 -17.91
N LEU A 243 -10.14 3.61 -18.00
CA LEU A 243 -10.41 2.25 -18.46
C LEU A 243 -9.79 1.99 -19.86
N PRO A 244 -9.17 0.84 -20.12
CA PRO A 244 -8.58 0.55 -21.42
C PRO A 244 -9.66 0.41 -22.53
N VAL A 245 -9.31 0.80 -23.76
CA VAL A 245 -10.17 0.61 -24.95
C VAL A 245 -9.74 -0.57 -25.79
N VAL A 246 -10.72 -1.21 -26.44
CA VAL A 246 -10.49 -2.29 -27.41
C VAL A 246 -9.83 -1.75 -28.68
N GLU A 247 -10.22 -0.55 -29.11
CA GLU A 247 -9.62 0.15 -30.24
C GLU A 247 -8.96 1.44 -29.76
N PRO A 248 -7.66 1.69 -30.05
CA PRO A 248 -7.00 2.92 -29.66
C PRO A 248 -7.72 4.15 -30.23
N ASP A 249 -8.29 4.97 -29.36
CA ASP A 249 -8.96 6.22 -29.73
C ASP A 249 -8.08 7.45 -29.49
N GLY A 250 -6.91 7.28 -28.86
CA GLY A 250 -6.02 8.37 -28.47
C GLY A 250 -6.61 9.28 -27.37
N LEU A 251 -7.67 8.84 -26.70
CA LEU A 251 -8.41 9.60 -25.69
C LEU A 251 -8.38 8.94 -24.30
N TYR A 252 -7.75 7.77 -24.16
CA TYR A 252 -7.55 7.12 -22.87
C TYR A 252 -6.35 7.71 -22.14
N TYR A 253 -6.38 7.66 -20.82
CA TYR A 253 -5.28 8.19 -20.01
C TYR A 253 -4.23 7.12 -19.81
N GLU A 254 -2.98 7.42 -20.16
CA GLU A 254 -1.87 6.48 -20.02
C GLU A 254 -1.41 6.33 -18.57
N SER A 255 -1.65 7.34 -17.73
CA SER A 255 -1.26 7.34 -16.33
C SER A 255 -2.45 7.16 -15.39
N PHE A 256 -2.23 6.39 -14.32
CA PHE A 256 -3.13 6.32 -13.17
C PHE A 256 -3.08 7.64 -12.38
N PRO A 257 -4.17 8.08 -11.71
CA PRO A 257 -4.10 9.23 -10.82
C PRO A 257 -3.14 8.94 -9.67
N PHE A 258 -2.25 9.88 -9.34
CA PHE A 258 -1.35 9.75 -8.18
C PHE A 258 -2.09 9.90 -6.85
N SER A 259 -3.30 10.47 -6.87
CA SER A 259 -4.17 10.61 -5.71
C SER A 259 -5.01 9.36 -5.48
N PRO A 260 -5.01 8.78 -4.26
CA PRO A 260 -5.92 7.68 -3.93
C PRO A 260 -7.34 8.15 -3.63
N TRP A 261 -7.55 9.43 -3.36
CA TRP A 261 -8.80 9.96 -2.83
C TRP A 261 -9.73 10.37 -3.96
N GLN A 262 -11.03 10.19 -3.76
CA GLN A 262 -12.00 10.52 -4.80
C GLN A 262 -12.15 12.05 -4.96
N PRO A 263 -12.33 12.53 -6.20
CA PRO A 263 -12.69 13.93 -6.43
C PRO A 263 -14.08 14.24 -5.86
N VAL A 264 -14.27 15.48 -5.44
CA VAL A 264 -15.56 15.93 -4.92
C VAL A 264 -16.57 16.20 -6.05
N GLY A 265 -17.83 15.88 -5.79
CA GLY A 265 -18.99 16.40 -6.52
C GLY A 265 -19.25 15.76 -7.90
N PHE A 266 -20.05 16.47 -8.69
CA PHE A 266 -20.63 15.99 -9.95
C PHE A 266 -20.22 16.87 -11.12
N THR A 267 -20.15 16.26 -12.31
CA THR A 267 -20.02 16.96 -13.59
C THR A 267 -21.29 16.75 -14.43
N LYS A 268 -21.62 17.74 -15.26
CA LYS A 268 -22.80 17.69 -16.12
C LYS A 268 -22.48 16.84 -17.35
N ASP A 269 -23.44 16.06 -17.83
CA ASP A 269 -23.29 15.23 -19.04
C ASP A 269 -22.72 16.01 -20.24
N LYS A 270 -23.19 17.25 -20.45
CA LYS A 270 -22.72 18.14 -21.52
C LYS A 270 -21.26 18.60 -21.40
N ASN A 271 -20.68 18.50 -20.20
CA ASN A 271 -19.28 18.86 -19.93
C ASN A 271 -18.37 17.62 -20.03
N CYS A 272 -18.93 16.41 -20.05
CA CYS A 272 -18.16 15.18 -20.20
C CYS A 272 -17.71 14.97 -21.64
N VAL A 273 -16.49 14.46 -21.82
CA VAL A 273 -16.02 13.95 -23.11
C VAL A 273 -16.88 12.78 -23.59
N PHE A 274 -16.95 12.59 -24.91
CA PHE A 274 -17.79 11.54 -25.53
C PHE A 274 -17.50 10.15 -24.99
N ARG A 275 -16.25 9.87 -24.58
CA ARG A 275 -15.85 8.62 -23.95
C ARG A 275 -16.68 8.31 -22.71
N VAL A 276 -16.78 9.24 -21.76
CA VAL A 276 -17.58 9.08 -20.54
C VAL A 276 -19.06 8.91 -20.89
N ARG A 277 -19.57 9.72 -21.83
CA ARG A 277 -20.97 9.69 -22.28
C ARG A 277 -21.36 8.38 -22.97
N ALA A 278 -20.42 7.71 -23.63
CA ALA A 278 -20.66 6.42 -24.28
C ALA A 278 -21.08 5.31 -23.30
N HIS A 279 -20.81 5.50 -22.00
CA HIS A 279 -21.14 4.55 -20.94
C HIS A 279 -22.48 4.84 -20.24
N GLU A 280 -23.34 5.71 -20.79
CA GLU A 280 -24.64 6.06 -20.19
C GLU A 280 -25.52 4.83 -19.89
N SER A 281 -25.50 3.83 -20.76
CA SER A 281 -26.28 2.59 -20.62
C SER A 281 -25.49 1.40 -20.08
N CYS A 282 -24.22 1.59 -19.71
CA CYS A 282 -23.39 0.52 -19.18
C CYS A 282 -23.75 0.25 -17.70
N PRO A 283 -23.72 -1.02 -17.24
CA PRO A 283 -24.02 -1.36 -15.85
C PRO A 283 -22.95 -0.81 -14.90
N ARG A 284 -21.77 -1.43 -14.88
CA ARG A 284 -20.53 -0.93 -14.26
C ARG A 284 -19.34 -1.64 -14.90
N HIS A 285 -18.25 -0.91 -15.04
CA HIS A 285 -16.97 -1.46 -15.44
C HIS A 285 -16.08 -1.67 -14.21
N ARG A 286 -15.30 -2.75 -14.22
CA ARG A 286 -14.28 -3.03 -13.22
C ARG A 286 -13.03 -3.55 -13.91
N LEU A 287 -11.87 -3.22 -13.36
CA LEU A 287 -10.63 -3.88 -13.71
C LEU A 287 -10.63 -5.27 -13.05
N VAL A 288 -10.29 -6.29 -13.83
CA VAL A 288 -10.17 -7.67 -13.34
C VAL A 288 -8.74 -8.09 -13.60
N TYR A 289 -8.07 -8.53 -12.53
CA TYR A 289 -6.76 -9.11 -12.66
C TYR A 289 -6.85 -10.44 -13.42
N GLU A 290 -5.97 -10.61 -14.40
CA GLU A 290 -5.94 -11.81 -15.23
C GLU A 290 -4.79 -12.72 -14.81
N TYR A 291 -3.55 -12.27 -15.06
CA TYR A 291 -2.32 -12.97 -14.69
C TYR A 291 -1.15 -11.99 -14.76
N TRP A 292 0.02 -12.45 -14.32
CA TRP A 292 1.29 -11.79 -14.57
C TRP A 292 2.18 -12.67 -15.44
N THR A 293 3.18 -12.05 -16.07
CA THR A 293 4.04 -12.72 -17.04
C THR A 293 5.50 -12.60 -16.61
N TRP A 294 6.12 -13.74 -16.34
CA TRP A 294 7.56 -13.85 -16.13
C TRP A 294 8.29 -13.84 -17.47
N GLN A 295 9.28 -12.96 -17.63
CA GLN A 295 10.19 -13.00 -18.76
C GLN A 295 11.46 -13.76 -18.37
N LEU A 296 11.70 -14.89 -19.02
CA LEU A 296 12.87 -15.71 -18.75
C LEU A 296 14.10 -15.22 -19.53
N PRO A 297 15.33 -15.50 -19.06
CA PRO A 297 16.56 -15.08 -19.75
C PRO A 297 16.68 -15.59 -21.19
N ASN A 298 16.04 -16.71 -21.52
CA ASN A 298 15.98 -17.29 -22.86
C ASN A 298 14.96 -16.60 -23.79
N GLY A 299 14.25 -15.56 -23.30
CA GLY A 299 13.22 -14.82 -24.02
C GLY A 299 11.84 -15.47 -24.03
N SER A 300 11.64 -16.64 -23.41
CA SER A 300 10.30 -17.22 -23.27
C SER A 300 9.54 -16.57 -22.11
N THR A 301 8.21 -16.66 -22.17
CA THR A 301 7.32 -16.11 -21.15
C THR A 301 6.59 -17.22 -20.41
N ILE A 302 6.39 -17.04 -19.10
CA ILE A 302 5.53 -17.91 -18.28
C ILE A 302 4.40 -17.05 -17.72
N HIS A 303 3.16 -17.49 -17.94
CA HIS A 303 2.00 -16.89 -17.30
C HIS A 303 1.78 -17.55 -15.94
N ASP A 304 1.58 -16.72 -14.94
CA ASP A 304 1.32 -17.12 -13.57
C ASP A 304 0.12 -16.33 -13.06
N ASN A 305 -0.81 -16.98 -12.39
CA ASN A 305 -2.04 -16.33 -11.91
C ASN A 305 -1.88 -15.71 -10.51
N GLY A 306 -0.71 -15.81 -9.90
CA GLY A 306 -0.48 -15.38 -8.53
C GLY A 306 -1.35 -16.17 -7.53
N LEU A 307 -1.66 -15.56 -6.38
CA LEU A 307 -2.54 -16.18 -5.40
C LEU A 307 -4.00 -16.03 -5.83
N GLN A 308 -4.54 -17.05 -6.48
CA GLN A 308 -5.99 -17.19 -6.64
C GLN A 308 -6.63 -17.61 -5.31
N SER A 309 -6.77 -16.66 -4.38
CA SER A 309 -7.80 -16.77 -3.34
C SER A 309 -9.12 -16.38 -3.97
N SER A 310 -9.98 -17.36 -4.20
CA SER A 310 -11.40 -17.24 -4.58
C SER A 310 -12.04 -15.92 -4.15
N GLU A 311 -12.51 -15.15 -5.14
CA GLU A 311 -13.22 -13.85 -5.11
C GLU A 311 -12.75 -12.82 -4.06
N PRO A 312 -12.66 -11.53 -4.41
CA PRO A 312 -12.47 -10.48 -3.41
C PRO A 312 -13.60 -10.61 -2.38
N ARG A 313 -13.25 -11.02 -1.15
CA ARG A 313 -14.19 -11.03 -0.03
C ARG A 313 -14.79 -9.63 0.02
N SER A 314 -16.12 -9.54 -0.01
CA SER A 314 -16.81 -8.28 0.15
C SER A 314 -16.20 -7.56 1.35
N TYR A 315 -15.61 -6.40 1.12
CA TYR A 315 -15.24 -5.52 2.21
C TYR A 315 -16.49 -5.32 3.04
N PRO A 316 -16.50 -5.74 4.32
CA PRO A 316 -17.59 -5.34 5.18
C PRO A 316 -17.59 -3.82 5.13
N GLU A 317 -18.67 -3.26 4.60
CA GLU A 317 -18.99 -1.86 4.80
C GLU A 317 -18.83 -1.65 6.30
N THR A 318 -17.82 -0.86 6.69
CA THR A 318 -17.59 -0.64 8.11
C THR A 318 -18.83 0.10 8.57
N GLU A 319 -19.75 -0.61 9.25
CA GLU A 319 -20.87 0.04 9.93
C GLU A 319 -20.21 1.07 10.84
N LEU A 320 -20.32 2.35 10.45
CA LEU A 320 -19.86 3.46 11.24
C LEU A 320 -20.63 3.36 12.55
N LEU A 321 -19.97 2.86 13.59
CA LEU A 321 -20.53 2.88 14.93
C LEU A 321 -20.95 4.33 15.18
N PRO A 322 -22.21 4.57 15.63
CA PRO A 322 -22.67 5.92 15.88
C PRO A 322 -21.68 6.59 16.83
N PRO A 323 -21.29 7.86 16.57
CA PRO A 323 -20.28 8.53 17.35
C PRO A 323 -20.66 8.45 18.83
N ARG A 324 -19.89 7.69 19.62
CA ARG A 324 -19.99 7.73 21.07
C ARG A 324 -19.58 9.15 21.47
N SER A 325 -20.48 9.85 22.15
CA SER A 325 -20.31 11.15 22.82
C SER A 325 -19.27 12.08 22.18
N VAL A 326 -19.73 13.15 21.52
CA VAL A 326 -18.90 14.19 20.90
C VAL A 326 -17.83 14.67 21.89
N ASP A 327 -16.64 14.09 21.79
CA ASP A 327 -15.44 14.63 22.40
C ASP A 327 -15.25 16.06 21.89
N PRO A 328 -14.61 16.96 22.66
CA PRO A 328 -14.40 18.33 22.22
C PRO A 328 -13.74 18.33 20.83
N VAL A 329 -14.35 19.05 19.88
CA VAL A 329 -13.84 19.21 18.51
C VAL A 329 -12.42 19.74 18.60
N ILE A 330 -11.44 18.89 18.30
CA ILE A 330 -10.05 19.31 18.22
C ILE A 330 -9.92 20.14 16.94
N PRO A 331 -9.48 21.41 17.03
CA PRO A 331 -9.29 22.23 15.85
C PRO A 331 -8.28 21.57 14.92
N LEU A 332 -8.65 21.41 13.65
CA LEU A 332 -7.74 20.91 12.63
C LEU A 332 -6.56 21.88 12.51
N SER A 333 -5.33 21.40 12.73
CA SER A 333 -4.14 22.24 12.78
C SER A 333 -3.76 22.84 11.42
N ASP A 334 -4.02 22.10 10.36
CA ASP A 334 -3.67 22.43 8.97
C ASP A 334 -4.55 21.61 8.00
N GLN A 335 -4.67 22.09 6.76
CA GLN A 335 -5.39 21.43 5.67
C GLN A 335 -4.45 21.04 4.52
N GLU A 336 -3.17 20.82 4.83
CA GLU A 336 -2.12 20.66 3.82
C GLU A 336 -2.35 19.41 2.98
N ALA A 337 -2.57 18.25 3.62
CA ALA A 337 -2.90 17.00 2.92
C ALA A 337 -4.18 17.11 2.08
N SER A 338 -5.25 17.73 2.60
CA SER A 338 -6.48 17.98 1.83
C SER A 338 -6.25 18.86 0.60
N ARG A 339 -5.41 19.90 0.74
CA ARG A 339 -5.10 20.82 -0.36
C ARG A 339 -4.25 20.11 -1.41
N GLU A 340 -3.17 19.43 -1.00
CA GLU A 340 -2.29 18.72 -1.93
C GLU A 340 -3.09 17.66 -2.70
N GLU A 341 -3.95 16.92 -2.01
CA GLU A 341 -4.78 15.89 -2.63
C GLU A 341 -5.82 16.42 -3.61
N ALA A 342 -6.53 17.48 -3.22
CA ALA A 342 -7.44 18.14 -4.15
C ALA A 342 -6.70 18.71 -5.36
N THR A 343 -5.47 19.20 -5.18
CA THR A 343 -4.64 19.71 -6.27
C THR A 343 -4.20 18.58 -7.19
N GLU A 344 -3.68 17.48 -6.63
CA GLU A 344 -3.14 16.34 -7.37
C GLU A 344 -4.22 15.61 -8.19
N VAL A 345 -5.37 15.33 -7.58
CA VAL A 345 -6.44 14.60 -8.28
C VAL A 345 -6.99 15.43 -9.45
N PHE A 346 -7.11 16.76 -9.31
CA PHE A 346 -7.53 17.64 -10.41
C PHE A 346 -6.42 17.89 -11.43
N ARG A 347 -5.15 17.94 -10.99
CA ARG A 347 -3.98 18.03 -11.89
C ARG A 347 -3.94 16.87 -12.87
N TRP A 348 -4.29 15.66 -12.44
CA TRP A 348 -4.36 14.48 -13.31
C TRP A 348 -5.28 14.66 -14.53
N VAL A 349 -6.50 15.17 -14.36
CA VAL A 349 -7.41 15.42 -15.51
C VAL A 349 -7.02 16.63 -16.34
N LEU A 350 -6.43 17.66 -15.72
CA LEU A 350 -5.97 18.85 -16.44
C LEU A 350 -4.73 18.56 -17.29
N ALA A 351 -3.83 17.70 -16.81
CA ALA A 351 -2.67 17.20 -17.54
C ALA A 351 -3.06 16.43 -18.81
N ASN A 352 -4.22 15.77 -18.79
CA ASN A 352 -4.77 15.02 -19.92
C ASN A 352 -5.75 15.84 -20.78
N HIS A 353 -5.71 17.17 -20.69
CA HIS A 353 -6.38 18.10 -21.60
C HIS A 353 -7.93 18.15 -21.54
N GLU A 354 -8.58 17.75 -20.45
CA GLU A 354 -10.05 17.91 -20.28
C GLU A 354 -10.49 19.38 -20.20
N GLY A 355 -9.55 20.28 -19.87
CA GLY A 355 -9.84 21.70 -19.66
C GLY A 355 -10.63 22.00 -18.39
N LYS A 356 -11.07 23.27 -18.26
CA LYS A 356 -11.81 23.79 -17.09
C LYS A 356 -13.20 24.27 -17.55
N PRO A 357 -14.28 23.47 -17.39
CA PRO A 357 -15.62 23.88 -17.80
C PRO A 357 -16.11 25.13 -17.03
N ALA A 358 -16.41 26.21 -17.74
CA ALA A 358 -16.86 27.47 -17.13
C ALA A 358 -18.17 27.36 -16.32
N SER A 359 -18.95 26.30 -16.55
CA SER A 359 -20.19 26.01 -15.81
C SER A 359 -19.96 25.26 -14.49
N GLU A 360 -18.72 24.92 -14.16
CA GLU A 360 -18.34 24.18 -12.95
C GLU A 360 -17.40 25.03 -12.08
N PRO A 361 -17.93 25.73 -11.06
CA PRO A 361 -17.16 26.65 -10.23
C PRO A 361 -15.95 26.02 -9.52
N ILE A 362 -15.96 24.71 -9.30
CA ILE A 362 -14.89 23.98 -8.60
C ILE A 362 -13.51 24.17 -9.23
N TYR A 363 -13.43 24.30 -10.56
CA TYR A 363 -12.15 24.49 -11.26
C TYR A 363 -11.53 25.87 -11.03
N TYR A 364 -12.29 26.77 -10.38
CA TYR A 364 -11.89 28.13 -10.04
C TYR A 364 -11.83 28.35 -8.53
N ASP A 365 -11.92 27.29 -7.74
CA ASP A 365 -11.65 27.32 -6.30
C ASP A 365 -10.17 27.64 -6.04
N ASP A 366 -9.87 28.33 -4.95
CA ASP A 366 -8.52 28.79 -4.61
C ASP A 366 -7.48 27.65 -4.53
N TRP A 367 -7.90 26.41 -4.25
CA TRP A 367 -6.98 25.26 -4.24
C TRP A 367 -6.65 24.73 -5.64
N ILE A 368 -7.57 24.90 -6.59
CA ILE A 368 -7.53 24.26 -7.92
C ILE A 368 -7.20 25.27 -9.03
N ALA A 369 -7.54 26.55 -8.83
CA ALA A 369 -7.44 27.60 -9.85
C ALA A 369 -6.03 27.69 -10.45
N ASP A 370 -5.01 27.63 -9.59
CA ASP A 370 -3.59 27.73 -9.92
C ASP A 370 -2.95 26.37 -10.28
N CYS A 371 -3.74 25.30 -10.45
CA CYS A 371 -3.26 24.05 -11.03
C CYS A 371 -2.86 24.30 -12.49
N ASP A 372 -1.58 24.63 -12.70
CA ASP A 372 -0.95 24.74 -14.01
C ASP A 372 -0.22 23.44 -14.36
N TYR A 373 -0.44 22.99 -15.60
CA TYR A 373 0.31 21.88 -16.17
C TYR A 373 1.65 22.42 -16.70
N SER A 374 2.75 22.00 -16.07
CA SER A 374 4.07 22.04 -16.72
C SER A 374 4.51 20.61 -17.05
N ASP A 375 5.01 20.40 -18.27
CA ASP A 375 5.38 19.12 -18.87
C ASP A 375 6.46 18.31 -18.13
N GLY A 376 6.99 18.85 -17.03
CA GLY A 376 8.04 18.24 -16.20
C GLY A 376 7.60 17.84 -14.79
N SER A 377 6.31 17.95 -14.44
CA SER A 377 5.82 17.74 -13.06
C SER A 377 5.32 16.33 -12.73
N LEU A 378 5.40 15.37 -13.65
CA LEU A 378 5.31 13.94 -13.33
C LEU A 378 6.61 13.47 -12.67
N GLN A 379 6.97 14.09 -11.55
CA GLN A 379 8.12 13.72 -10.75
C GLN A 379 7.61 12.88 -9.58
N GLU A 380 8.23 11.71 -9.37
CA GLU A 380 8.15 10.95 -8.12
C GLU A 380 8.16 11.97 -6.97
N SER A 381 7.07 12.04 -6.21
CA SER A 381 7.04 12.80 -4.97
C SER A 381 8.03 12.12 -4.03
N ALA A 382 9.30 12.50 -4.15
CA ALA A 382 10.29 12.30 -3.12
C ALA A 382 9.72 13.03 -1.91
N ALA A 383 9.07 12.26 -1.03
CA ALA A 383 8.49 12.74 0.20
C ALA A 383 9.48 13.70 0.84
N GLY A 384 9.07 14.97 0.95
CA GLY A 384 9.89 16.01 1.53
C GLY A 384 10.38 15.56 2.90
N ASP A 385 11.70 15.60 3.06
CA ASP A 385 12.43 15.09 4.22
C ASP A 385 12.29 15.98 5.47
N THR A 386 11.16 16.69 5.60
CA THR A 386 10.95 17.70 6.65
C THR A 386 9.57 17.59 7.27
N CYS A 387 9.32 16.47 7.94
CA CYS A 387 8.50 16.50 9.15
C CYS A 387 9.32 15.85 10.27
N SER A 388 9.91 16.68 11.14
CA SER A 388 10.52 16.21 12.37
C SER A 388 9.42 15.64 13.26
N MET A 389 9.18 14.33 13.12
CA MET A 389 8.46 13.58 14.14
C MET A 389 9.26 13.68 15.45
N PRO A 390 8.58 13.67 16.61
CA PRO A 390 9.29 13.60 17.88
C PRO A 390 10.22 12.39 17.81
N ASP A 391 11.49 12.63 18.14
CA ASP A 391 12.54 11.64 18.25
C ASP A 391 12.06 10.57 19.25
N THR A 392 11.36 9.55 18.76
CA THR A 392 11.01 8.38 19.55
C THR A 392 12.33 7.67 19.72
N SER A 393 13.01 7.98 20.82
CA SER A 393 14.26 7.33 21.20
C SER A 393 14.15 5.83 20.92
N ASN A 394 15.01 5.31 20.05
CA ASN A 394 15.16 3.90 19.67
C ASN A 394 15.66 3.03 20.85
N GLN A 395 15.07 3.21 22.04
CA GLN A 395 15.34 2.36 23.19
C GLN A 395 14.66 1.01 22.97
N GLY A 396 15.47 -0.03 22.72
CA GLY A 396 15.00 -1.42 22.61
C GLY A 396 15.01 -2.02 21.19
N ARG A 397 15.66 -1.38 20.22
CA ARG A 397 15.90 -1.94 18.88
C ARG A 397 17.38 -1.92 18.51
N LEU A 398 17.79 -2.89 17.69
CA LEU A 398 19.15 -3.06 17.21
C LEU A 398 19.18 -3.01 15.68
N SER A 399 20.25 -2.47 15.10
CA SER A 399 20.52 -2.70 13.67
C SER A 399 20.70 -4.19 13.40
N ILE A 400 20.52 -4.63 12.16
CA ILE A 400 20.69 -6.05 11.82
C ILE A 400 22.08 -6.61 12.21
N VAL A 401 23.13 -5.79 12.11
CA VAL A 401 24.50 -6.18 12.49
C VAL A 401 24.61 -6.35 14.01
N GLU A 402 24.17 -5.35 14.77
CA GLU A 402 24.17 -5.42 16.25
C GLU A 402 23.28 -6.54 16.77
N TRP A 403 22.18 -6.81 16.07
CA TRP A 403 21.27 -7.91 16.39
C TRP A 403 21.97 -9.26 16.20
N MET A 404 22.70 -9.45 15.08
CA MET A 404 23.48 -10.67 14.83
C MET A 404 24.62 -10.84 15.83
N ASP A 405 25.32 -9.76 16.19
CA ASP A 405 26.44 -9.79 17.14
C ASP A 405 25.98 -10.05 18.60
N GLY A 406 24.73 -9.71 18.92
CA GLY A 406 24.12 -9.92 20.23
C GLY A 406 23.54 -11.32 20.47
N VAL A 407 23.38 -12.13 19.42
CA VAL A 407 22.87 -13.51 19.52
C VAL A 407 24.07 -14.46 19.67
N GLU A 408 24.52 -14.69 20.90
CA GLU A 408 25.36 -15.86 21.18
C GLU A 408 24.49 -17.13 21.03
N ILE A 409 24.64 -17.84 19.92
CA ILE A 409 24.00 -19.15 19.69
C ILE A 409 24.69 -20.15 20.63
N SER A 410 24.12 -20.35 21.82
CA SER A 410 24.60 -21.33 22.82
C SER A 410 23.96 -22.71 22.64
#